data_AF-A0A5T2A6R6-F1
#
_entry.id   AF-A0A5T2A6R6-F1
#
_cell.length_a   1.000
_cell.length_b   1.000
_cell.length_c   1.000
_cell.angle_alpha   90.00
_cell.angle_beta   90.00
_cell.angle_gamma   90.00
#
_symmetry.space_group_name_H-M   'P 1'
#
loop_
_entity.id
_entity.type
_entity.pdbx_description
1 polymer ?
#
loop_
_entity_poly.entity_id
_entity_poly.type
_entity_poly.pdbx_seq_one_letter_code
_entity_poly.pdbx_strand_id
1 'polypeptide(L)'
;TEYFIEFINGFDCDAERLRNAHISTCILSEGYRSWGGETSHEDTIWQDLARVRTFDRIALAGQKAAFKAIDKKASELYFIKISIEELLRDLKGAKVLIGYEVSWDEERNTDANVSAGKFYLNIKMMNNPIVKQITLEFIYSDEWASDLIKTISAE
;
A
#
# COMPACT_ATOMS: atom_id res chain seq x y z
N THR A 1 -1.90 -35.91 -9.03
CA THR A 1 -2.04 -36.10 -7.58
C THR A 1 -2.51 -34.78 -7.02
N GLU A 2 -3.58 -34.79 -6.23
CA GLU A 2 -4.07 -33.58 -5.55
C GLU A 2 -3.16 -33.31 -4.34
N TYR A 3 -2.80 -32.03 -4.11
CA TYR A 3 -1.97 -31.60 -2.99
C TYR A 3 -2.81 -30.67 -2.09
N PHE A 4 -2.94 -31.02 -0.82
CA PHE A 4 -3.67 -30.22 0.15
C PHE A 4 -2.74 -29.19 0.77
N ILE A 5 -3.14 -27.92 0.76
CA ILE A 5 -2.35 -26.83 1.33
C ILE A 5 -2.67 -26.72 2.82
N GLU A 6 -1.69 -27.08 3.66
CA GLU A 6 -1.79 -26.91 5.11
C GLU A 6 -1.66 -25.44 5.53
N PHE A 7 -2.47 -25.02 6.50
CA PHE A 7 -2.35 -23.73 7.17
C PHE A 7 -2.36 -23.92 8.69
N ILE A 8 -1.29 -23.47 9.35
CA ILE A 8 -1.18 -23.38 10.81
C ILE A 8 -0.67 -21.98 11.15
N ASN A 9 -1.47 -21.20 11.86
CA ASN A 9 -1.13 -19.81 12.18
C ASN A 9 0.13 -19.74 13.07
N GLY A 10 1.12 -18.93 12.68
CA GLY A 10 2.36 -18.72 13.43
C GLY A 10 3.42 -19.81 13.26
N PHE A 11 3.20 -20.80 12.41
CA PHE A 11 4.16 -21.87 12.11
C PHE A 11 4.55 -21.88 10.62
N ASP A 12 5.71 -22.50 10.33
CA ASP A 12 6.15 -22.75 8.96
C ASP A 12 5.30 -23.86 8.31
N CYS A 13 4.19 -23.46 7.70
CA CYS A 13 3.25 -24.32 6.99
C CYS A 13 3.31 -24.09 5.46
N ASP A 14 2.65 -24.97 4.69
CA ASP A 14 2.61 -24.87 3.22
C ASP A 14 2.08 -23.53 2.72
N ALA A 15 0.99 -23.05 3.31
CA ALA A 15 0.38 -21.78 2.94
C ALA A 15 1.36 -20.60 3.11
N GLU A 16 2.19 -20.62 4.16
CA GLU A 16 3.17 -19.56 4.42
C GLU A 16 4.38 -19.67 3.50
N ARG A 17 4.87 -20.88 3.21
CA ARG A 17 5.93 -21.09 2.19
C ARG A 17 5.50 -20.61 0.82
N LEU A 18 4.26 -20.92 0.42
CA LEU A 18 3.70 -20.48 -0.85
C LEU A 18 3.54 -18.95 -0.89
N ARG A 19 3.06 -18.35 0.20
CA ARG A 19 2.97 -16.90 0.33
C ARG A 19 4.34 -16.22 0.20
N ASN A 20 5.37 -16.74 0.88
CA ASN A 20 6.75 -16.26 0.79
C ASN A 20 7.34 -16.42 -0.62
N ALA A 21 6.84 -17.39 -1.39
CA ALA A 21 7.15 -17.57 -2.81
C ALA A 21 6.27 -16.71 -3.75
N HIS A 22 5.54 -15.73 -3.21
CA HIS A 22 4.63 -14.84 -3.94
C HIS A 22 3.44 -15.56 -4.63
N ILE A 23 2.97 -16.66 -4.03
CA ILE A 23 1.84 -17.43 -4.51
C ILE A 23 0.67 -17.25 -3.54
N SER A 24 -0.43 -16.69 -4.04
CA SER A 24 -1.66 -16.56 -3.25
C SER A 24 -2.41 -17.89 -3.20
N THR A 25 -2.89 -18.26 -2.03
CA THR A 25 -3.55 -19.55 -1.75
C THR A 25 -4.92 -19.33 -1.13
N CYS A 26 -5.68 -20.41 -0.96
CA CYS A 26 -6.90 -20.41 -0.16
C CYS A 26 -6.66 -21.26 1.09
N ILE A 27 -6.96 -20.70 2.26
CA ILE A 27 -6.83 -21.37 3.56
C ILE A 27 -8.21 -21.58 4.18
N LEU A 28 -8.33 -22.62 4.99
CA LEU A 28 -9.51 -22.89 5.82
C LEU A 28 -9.23 -22.46 7.26
N SER A 29 -9.56 -21.21 7.59
CA SER A 29 -9.43 -20.65 8.94
C SER A 29 -10.61 -19.73 9.20
N GLU A 30 -11.53 -20.16 10.06
CA GLU A 30 -12.83 -19.49 10.26
C GLU A 30 -13.65 -19.39 8.96
N GLY A 31 -13.51 -20.41 8.09
CA GLY A 31 -14.06 -20.43 6.73
C GLY A 31 -12.97 -20.33 5.65
N TYR A 32 -13.38 -20.36 4.38
CA TYR A 32 -12.45 -20.22 3.25
C TYR A 32 -12.05 -18.76 3.06
N ARG A 33 -10.75 -18.49 3.09
CA ARG A 33 -10.19 -17.15 2.95
C ARG A 33 -9.06 -17.15 1.93
N SER A 34 -8.89 -16.05 1.20
CA SER A 34 -7.70 -15.82 0.40
C SER A 34 -6.52 -15.51 1.34
N TRP A 35 -5.39 -16.17 1.13
CA TRP A 35 -4.15 -15.96 1.86
C TRP A 35 -3.05 -15.48 0.92
N GLY A 36 -2.30 -14.46 1.33
CA GLY A 36 -1.29 -13.78 0.52
C GLY A 36 -1.72 -12.38 0.06
N GLY A 37 -1.52 -12.08 -1.22
CA GLY A 37 -1.67 -10.74 -1.79
C GLY A 37 -0.33 -10.07 -2.10
N GLU A 38 0.70 -10.88 -2.32
CA GLU A 38 1.97 -10.49 -2.89
C GLU A 38 1.92 -10.64 -4.43
N THR A 39 2.56 -9.72 -5.15
CA THR A 39 2.85 -9.87 -6.57
C THR A 39 4.20 -10.54 -6.74
N SER A 40 4.43 -11.15 -7.91
CA SER A 40 5.72 -11.77 -8.26
C SER A 40 6.76 -10.77 -8.80
N HIS A 41 6.64 -9.48 -8.45
CA HIS A 41 7.55 -8.44 -8.92
C HIS A 41 8.87 -8.49 -8.13
N GLU A 42 10.01 -8.30 -8.82
CA GLU A 42 11.34 -8.38 -8.21
C GLU A 42 11.61 -7.22 -7.24
N ASP A 43 11.18 -6.02 -7.60
CA ASP A 43 11.25 -4.85 -6.73
C ASP A 43 10.28 -4.97 -5.53
N THR A 44 10.84 -4.90 -4.33
CA THR A 44 10.12 -5.01 -3.05
C THR A 44 9.06 -3.92 -2.88
N ILE A 45 9.23 -2.75 -3.53
CA ILE A 45 8.20 -1.71 -3.47
C ILE A 45 6.90 -2.15 -4.18
N TRP A 46 6.96 -3.05 -5.17
CA TRP A 46 5.78 -3.49 -5.92
C TRP A 46 5.26 -4.86 -5.51
N GLN A 47 5.85 -5.46 -4.47
CA GLN A 47 5.41 -6.76 -3.97
C GLN A 47 4.00 -6.72 -3.37
N ASP A 48 3.53 -5.62 -2.78
CA ASP A 48 2.16 -5.59 -2.25
C ASP A 48 1.11 -5.34 -3.35
N LEU A 49 0.21 -6.30 -3.56
CA LEU A 49 -0.84 -6.21 -4.58
C LEU A 49 -1.76 -5.00 -4.38
N ALA A 50 -2.10 -4.68 -3.13
CA ALA A 50 -3.01 -3.57 -2.84
C ALA A 50 -2.39 -2.22 -3.17
N ARG A 51 -1.10 -2.04 -2.87
CA ARG A 51 -0.30 -0.90 -3.34
C ARG A 51 -0.31 -0.80 -4.86
N VAL A 52 0.04 -1.88 -5.57
CA VAL A 52 0.07 -1.89 -7.04
C VAL A 52 -1.28 -1.48 -7.62
N ARG A 53 -2.38 -2.06 -7.11
CA ARG A 53 -3.73 -1.76 -7.61
C ARG A 53 -4.20 -0.36 -7.28
N THR A 54 -3.89 0.14 -6.09
CA THR A 54 -4.24 1.52 -5.72
C THR A 54 -3.50 2.51 -6.61
N PHE A 55 -2.19 2.31 -6.77
CA PHE A 55 -1.36 3.16 -7.62
C PHE A 55 -1.83 3.13 -9.09
N ASP A 56 -2.05 1.95 -9.65
CA ASP A 56 -2.52 1.76 -11.02
C ASP A 56 -3.85 2.48 -11.29
N ARG A 57 -4.83 2.35 -10.38
CA ARG A 57 -6.13 3.01 -10.52
C ARG A 57 -6.04 4.53 -10.47
N ILE A 58 -5.21 5.07 -9.57
CA ILE A 58 -4.98 6.51 -9.47
C ILE A 58 -4.22 7.02 -10.71
N ALA A 59 -3.21 6.30 -11.16
CA ALA A 59 -2.44 6.64 -12.36
C ALA A 59 -3.33 6.68 -13.61
N LEU A 60 -4.19 5.68 -13.80
CA LEU A 60 -5.16 5.64 -14.90
C LEU A 60 -6.14 6.82 -14.84
N ALA A 61 -6.65 7.16 -13.65
CA ALA A 61 -7.53 8.31 -13.47
C ALA A 61 -6.81 9.63 -13.79
N GLY A 62 -5.57 9.81 -13.32
CA GLY A 62 -4.74 10.97 -13.60
C GLY A 62 -4.41 11.12 -15.09
N GLN A 63 -4.05 10.03 -15.77
CA GLN A 63 -3.79 10.04 -17.22
C GLN A 63 -5.05 10.42 -18.01
N LYS A 64 -6.22 9.89 -17.62
CA LYS A 64 -7.49 10.26 -18.26
C LYS A 64 -7.82 11.74 -18.06
N ALA A 65 -7.50 12.31 -16.90
CA ALA A 65 -7.66 13.74 -16.65
C ALA A 65 -6.69 14.57 -17.50
N ALA A 66 -5.41 14.19 -17.54
CA ALA A 66 -4.37 14.86 -18.32
C ALA A 66 -4.68 14.85 -19.83
N PHE A 67 -5.21 13.74 -20.36
CA PHE A 67 -5.59 13.61 -21.77
C PHE A 67 -6.59 14.70 -22.22
N LYS A 68 -7.47 15.17 -21.32
CA LYS A 68 -8.44 16.23 -21.64
C LYS A 68 -7.82 17.61 -21.87
N ALA A 69 -6.53 17.79 -21.56
CA ALA A 69 -5.82 19.04 -21.79
C ALA A 69 -4.87 19.01 -22.99
N ILE A 70 -4.70 17.84 -23.61
CA ILE A 70 -4.02 17.76 -24.90
C ILE A 70 -4.81 18.63 -25.91
N ASP A 71 -4.08 19.32 -26.77
CA ASP A 71 -4.59 20.28 -27.75
C ASP A 71 -5.25 21.56 -27.16
N LYS A 72 -5.10 21.79 -25.86
CA LYS A 72 -5.57 23.03 -25.20
C LYS A 72 -4.42 23.99 -24.89
N LYS A 73 -4.79 25.22 -24.55
CA LYS A 73 -3.84 26.26 -24.11
C LYS A 73 -3.15 25.85 -22.82
N ALA A 74 -1.90 26.26 -22.64
CA ALA A 74 -1.12 25.98 -21.42
C ALA A 74 -1.78 26.48 -20.12
N SER A 75 -2.66 27.49 -20.19
CA SER A 75 -3.47 27.94 -19.05
C SER A 75 -4.33 26.83 -18.45
N GLU A 76 -4.73 25.84 -19.26
CA GLU A 76 -5.55 24.71 -18.82
C GLU A 76 -4.76 23.68 -17.99
N LEU A 77 -3.43 23.69 -18.05
CA LEU A 77 -2.57 22.78 -17.28
C LEU A 77 -2.72 23.00 -15.77
N TYR A 78 -2.98 24.25 -15.36
CA TYR A 78 -3.22 24.58 -13.96
C TYR A 78 -4.46 23.86 -13.42
N PHE A 79 -5.52 23.76 -14.21
CA PHE A 79 -6.74 23.04 -13.81
C PHE A 79 -6.49 21.54 -13.66
N ILE A 80 -5.64 20.92 -14.48
CA ILE A 80 -5.28 19.50 -14.32
C ILE A 80 -4.60 19.27 -12.97
N LYS A 81 -3.63 20.12 -12.61
CA LYS A 81 -2.92 20.00 -11.33
C LYS A 81 -3.91 20.05 -10.18
N ILE A 82 -4.82 21.02 -10.19
CA ILE A 82 -5.88 21.13 -9.18
C ILE A 82 -6.77 19.88 -9.16
N SER A 83 -7.25 19.41 -10.32
CA SER A 83 -8.12 18.24 -10.38
C SER A 83 -7.45 16.97 -9.83
N ILE A 84 -6.15 16.79 -10.08
CA ILE A 84 -5.38 15.67 -9.51
C ILE A 84 -5.19 15.84 -8.01
N GLU A 85 -4.89 17.06 -7.54
CA GLU A 85 -4.77 17.36 -6.11
C GLU A 85 -6.09 17.14 -5.36
N GLU A 86 -7.23 17.49 -5.96
CA GLU A 86 -8.57 17.25 -5.42
C GLU A 86 -8.86 15.75 -5.31
N LEU A 87 -8.60 14.99 -6.37
CA LEU A 87 -8.74 13.52 -6.34
C LEU A 87 -7.92 12.90 -5.21
N LEU A 88 -6.64 13.28 -5.08
CA LEU A 88 -5.77 12.75 -4.04
C LEU A 88 -6.18 13.22 -2.64
N ARG A 89 -6.71 14.45 -2.51
CA ARG A 89 -7.28 14.97 -1.27
C ARG A 89 -8.47 14.14 -0.82
N ASP A 90 -9.38 13.81 -1.72
CA ASP A 90 -10.57 13.01 -1.43
C ASP A 90 -10.17 11.59 -1.00
N LEU A 91 -9.19 10.99 -1.69
CA LEU A 91 -8.65 9.68 -1.32
C LEU A 91 -7.95 9.67 0.04
N LYS A 92 -7.29 10.78 0.40
CA LYS A 92 -6.73 10.97 1.75
C LYS A 92 -7.84 11.10 2.80
N GLY A 93 -8.89 11.88 2.51
CA GLY A 93 -10.07 12.01 3.37
C GLY A 93 -10.78 10.68 3.61
N ALA A 94 -10.83 9.81 2.58
CA ALA A 94 -11.37 8.46 2.65
C ALA A 94 -10.42 7.43 3.31
N LYS A 95 -9.24 7.85 3.82
CA LYS A 95 -8.22 7.00 4.44
C LYS A 95 -7.64 5.91 3.52
N VAL A 96 -7.75 6.11 2.19
CA VAL A 96 -7.08 5.27 1.19
C VAL A 96 -5.60 5.64 1.10
N LEU A 97 -5.31 6.95 1.12
CA LEU A 97 -3.97 7.50 1.13
C LEU A 97 -3.61 8.06 2.51
N ILE A 98 -2.33 7.92 2.88
CA ILE A 98 -1.75 8.56 4.06
C ILE A 98 -1.29 9.98 3.68
N GLY A 99 -0.67 10.12 2.52
CA GLY A 99 -0.10 11.38 2.05
C GLY A 99 0.09 11.41 0.54
N TYR A 100 0.24 12.62 0.00
CA TYR A 100 0.51 12.88 -1.39
C TYR A 100 1.19 14.25 -1.58
N GLU A 101 1.86 14.43 -2.72
CA GLU A 101 2.48 15.67 -3.15
C GLU A 101 2.35 15.78 -4.68
N VAL A 102 1.93 16.95 -5.18
CA VAL A 102 1.82 17.21 -6.62
C VAL A 102 2.61 18.48 -6.96
N SER A 103 3.64 18.34 -7.77
CA SER A 103 4.57 19.43 -8.12
C SER A 103 5.00 19.36 -9.59
N TRP A 104 5.26 20.51 -10.20
CA TRP A 104 5.85 20.55 -11.54
C TRP A 104 7.31 20.10 -11.44
N ASP A 105 7.76 19.29 -12.39
CA ASP A 105 9.13 18.80 -12.43
C ASP A 105 10.07 19.91 -12.93
N GLU A 106 10.78 20.57 -12.02
CA GLU A 106 11.68 21.68 -12.36
C GLU A 106 12.89 21.23 -13.21
N GLU A 107 13.34 19.98 -13.06
CA GLU A 107 14.48 19.45 -13.81
C GLU A 107 14.08 19.13 -15.27
N ARG A 108 12.87 18.60 -15.47
CA ARG A 108 12.39 18.20 -16.80
C ARG A 108 11.65 19.31 -17.54
N ASN A 109 11.05 20.27 -16.85
CA ASN A 109 10.39 21.43 -17.47
C ASN A 109 11.39 22.54 -17.82
N THR A 110 12.40 22.20 -18.61
CA THR A 110 13.34 23.18 -19.20
C THR A 110 12.65 24.02 -20.28
N ASP A 111 13.22 25.20 -20.58
CA ASP A 111 12.70 26.10 -21.62
C ASP A 111 12.52 25.40 -22.98
N ALA A 112 13.44 24.50 -23.34
CA ALA A 112 13.36 23.71 -24.56
C ALA A 112 12.16 22.74 -24.58
N ASN A 113 11.85 22.11 -23.43
CA ASN A 113 10.70 21.21 -23.34
C ASN A 113 9.39 21.99 -23.31
N VAL A 114 9.33 23.08 -22.54
CA VAL A 114 8.13 23.92 -22.41
C VAL A 114 7.79 24.58 -23.75
N SER A 115 8.77 25.10 -24.48
CA SER A 115 8.55 25.67 -25.82
C SER A 115 8.13 24.61 -26.85
N ALA A 116 8.54 23.35 -26.67
CA ALA A 116 8.06 22.21 -27.46
C ALA A 116 6.68 21.67 -27.00
N GLY A 117 6.02 22.32 -26.04
CA GLY A 117 4.71 21.92 -25.52
C GLY A 117 4.73 20.68 -24.62
N LYS A 118 5.89 20.29 -24.11
CA LYS A 118 6.06 19.14 -23.21
C LYS A 118 6.12 19.61 -21.76
N PHE A 119 5.24 19.05 -20.94
CA PHE A 119 5.12 19.39 -19.52
C PHE A 119 5.15 18.12 -18.67
N TYR A 120 5.90 18.18 -17.56
CA TYR A 120 6.13 17.06 -16.65
C TYR A 120 5.60 17.41 -15.27
N LEU A 121 4.65 16.61 -14.77
CA LEU A 121 4.03 16.77 -13.46
C LEU A 121 4.41 15.56 -12.58
N ASN A 122 5.03 15.82 -11.45
CA ASN A 122 5.38 14.82 -10.45
C ASN A 122 4.24 14.63 -9.47
N ILE A 123 3.82 13.37 -9.29
CA ILE A 123 2.74 12.97 -8.40
C ILE A 123 3.30 11.90 -7.46
N LYS A 124 3.57 12.27 -6.22
CA LYS A 124 3.97 11.35 -5.15
C LYS A 124 2.75 10.99 -4.33
N MET A 125 2.63 9.72 -3.93
CA MET A 125 1.54 9.25 -3.08
C MET A 125 1.98 8.06 -2.26
N MET A 126 1.35 7.89 -1.09
CA MET A 126 1.50 6.70 -0.25
C MET A 126 0.12 6.20 0.15
N ASN A 127 -0.21 4.96 -0.23
CA ASN A 127 -1.41 4.29 0.24
C ASN A 127 -1.25 3.77 1.66
N ASN A 128 -2.38 3.52 2.33
CA ASN A 128 -2.37 2.82 3.61
C ASN A 128 -1.94 1.36 3.40
N PRO A 129 -0.85 0.88 4.03
CA PRO A 129 -0.38 -0.48 3.85
C PRO A 129 -1.32 -1.50 4.52
N ILE A 130 -1.37 -2.71 3.95
CA ILE A 130 -2.07 -3.83 4.57
C ILE A 130 -1.13 -4.51 5.58
N VAL A 131 -1.65 -4.82 6.76
CA VAL A 131 -0.92 -5.60 7.76
C VAL A 131 -0.74 -7.02 7.25
N LYS A 132 0.52 -7.45 7.11
CA LYS A 132 0.88 -8.76 6.54
C LYS A 132 1.24 -9.80 7.60
N GLN A 133 1.86 -9.38 8.69
CA GLN A 133 2.30 -10.22 9.80
C GLN A 133 2.34 -9.37 11.07
N ILE A 134 1.98 -9.99 12.19
CA ILE A 134 2.20 -9.46 13.53
C ILE A 134 2.95 -10.55 14.29
N THR A 135 4.15 -10.24 14.78
CA THR A 135 4.93 -11.16 15.61
C THR A 135 4.65 -10.82 17.08
N LEU A 136 4.14 -11.80 17.82
CA LEU A 136 3.92 -11.69 19.26
C LEU A 136 5.08 -12.36 19.99
N GLU A 137 5.75 -11.61 20.86
CA GLU A 137 6.77 -12.14 21.75
C GLU A 137 6.17 -12.26 23.16
N PHE A 138 6.15 -13.48 23.71
CA PHE A 138 5.67 -13.74 25.06
C PHE A 138 6.86 -13.79 26.02
N ILE A 139 6.92 -12.81 26.93
CA ILE A 139 7.98 -12.71 27.94
C ILE A 139 7.37 -13.10 29.28
N TYR A 140 7.90 -14.16 29.88
CA TYR A 140 7.58 -14.53 31.26
C TYR A 140 8.41 -13.69 32.23
N SER A 141 7.78 -13.13 33.27
CA SER A 141 8.44 -12.30 34.28
C SER A 141 7.88 -12.58 35.67
N ASP A 142 8.79 -12.69 36.64
CA ASP A 142 8.49 -12.89 38.06
C ASP A 142 8.43 -11.57 38.85
N GLU A 143 8.50 -10.41 38.17
CA GLU A 143 8.55 -9.08 38.81
C GLU A 143 7.37 -8.80 39.76
N TRP A 144 6.24 -9.47 39.53
CA TRP A 144 5.02 -9.32 40.33
C TRP A 144 4.87 -10.34 41.46
N ALA A 145 5.91 -11.14 41.76
CA ALA A 145 5.89 -12.06 42.89
C ALA A 145 5.60 -11.34 44.22
N SER A 146 6.07 -10.10 44.38
CA SER A 146 5.81 -9.29 45.58
C SER A 146 4.34 -8.89 45.74
N ASP A 147 3.60 -8.73 44.64
CA ASP A 147 2.18 -8.40 44.69
C ASP A 147 1.34 -9.61 45.10
N LEU A 148 1.74 -10.82 44.65
CA LEU A 148 1.16 -12.07 45.15
C LEU A 148 1.33 -12.21 46.67
N ILE A 149 2.51 -11.89 47.21
CA ILE A 149 2.75 -11.92 48.65
C ILE A 149 1.83 -10.95 49.38
N LYS A 150 1.62 -9.74 48.85
CA LYS A 150 0.69 -8.75 49.44
C LYS A 150 -0.75 -9.24 49.43
N THR A 151 -1.20 -9.92 48.37
CA THR A 151 -2.56 -10.48 48.30
C THR A 151 -2.78 -11.57 49.34
N ILE A 152 -1.81 -12.48 49.52
CA ILE A 152 -1.90 -13.55 50.52
C ILE A 152 -1.85 -13.00 51.95
N SER A 153 -1.12 -11.91 52.18
CA SER A 153 -0.94 -11.32 53.52
C SER A 153 -2.09 -10.42 53.96
N ALA A 154 -3.08 -10.18 53.09
CA ALA A 154 -4.23 -9.31 53.33
C ALA A 154 -5.51 -10.08 53.73
N GLU A 155 -5.45 -11.42 53.79
CA GLU A 155 -6.41 -12.28 54.52
C GLU A 155 -5.91 -12.58 55.94
#